data_AF-A0A068YZ57-F1
#
_entry.id   AF-A0A068YZ57-F1
#
_cell.length_a   1.000
_cell.length_b   1.000
_cell.length_c   1.000
_cell.angle_alpha   90.00
_cell.angle_beta   90.00
_cell.angle_gamma   90.00
#
_symmetry.space_group_name_H-M   'P 1'
#
loop_
_entity.id
_entity.type
_entity.pdbx_description
1 polymer ?
#
loop_
_entity_poly.entity_id
_entity_poly.type
_entity_poly.pdbx_seq_one_letter_code
_entity_poly.pdbx_strand_id
1 'polypeptide(L)'
;MNNNMLPPSASGFMRSTEKVTERLTDIPVDLRKLWNPDECPADLLPYLAWASSVDRWDKNWSEQTKRQVIKASWLVHRQKGTISALKCVVEPFGFLLRVIEWWQSDEEPGTFKLEIGIQEQGITEETYLELERLIDDAKPRSRHLTGLSLSLQSQGYIEAGVGCYIGDTLTVYPYFPETISVGGSDYTGAAVHLFDTVEIASGD
;
A
#
# COMPACT_ATOMS: atom_id res chain seq x y z
N MET A 1 -53.97 14.16 10.26
CA MET A 1 -54.47 14.52 11.61
C MET A 1 -54.41 16.04 11.73
N ASN A 2 -55.41 16.66 12.36
CA ASN A 2 -55.48 18.12 12.46
C ASN A 2 -54.42 18.59 13.47
N ASN A 3 -53.32 19.20 13.00
CA ASN A 3 -52.13 19.57 13.80
C ASN A 3 -52.32 20.82 14.67
N ASN A 4 -53.56 21.25 14.89
CA ASN A 4 -53.83 22.48 15.62
C ASN A 4 -53.99 22.19 17.12
N MET A 5 -53.10 22.75 17.95
CA MET A 5 -53.11 22.56 19.40
C MET A 5 -54.16 23.44 20.08
N LEU A 6 -54.70 24.45 19.38
CA LEU A 6 -55.68 25.39 19.92
C LEU A 6 -57.12 24.89 19.76
N PRO A 7 -57.99 25.18 20.75
CA PRO A 7 -59.41 24.88 20.65
C PRO A 7 -60.08 25.71 19.53
N PRO A 8 -61.23 25.27 18.99
CA PRO A 8 -61.94 25.98 17.93
C PRO A 8 -62.29 27.44 18.28
N SER A 9 -62.50 27.72 19.57
CA SER A 9 -62.81 29.04 20.12
C SER A 9 -61.63 30.01 20.22
N ALA A 10 -60.40 29.60 19.85
CA ALA A 10 -59.21 30.43 19.97
C ALA A 10 -59.25 31.68 19.08
N SER A 11 -58.84 32.82 19.65
CA SER A 11 -58.83 34.12 18.98
C SER A 11 -57.78 34.20 17.87
N GLY A 12 -57.94 35.15 16.94
CA GLY A 12 -56.99 35.36 15.84
C GLY A 12 -55.56 35.67 16.31
N PHE A 13 -55.42 36.37 17.45
CA PHE A 13 -54.12 36.59 18.09
C PHE A 13 -53.46 35.28 18.52
N MET A 14 -54.19 34.40 19.22
CA MET A 14 -53.67 33.11 19.68
C MET A 14 -53.22 32.24 18.51
N ARG A 15 -54.02 32.18 17.44
CA ARG A 15 -53.67 31.45 16.21
C ARG A 15 -52.45 32.03 15.50
N SER A 16 -52.30 33.35 15.50
CA SER A 16 -51.12 34.03 14.92
C SER A 16 -49.87 33.73 15.74
N THR A 17 -49.97 33.73 17.07
CA THR A 17 -48.88 33.37 17.97
C THR A 17 -48.48 31.90 17.84
N GLU A 18 -49.43 30.97 17.78
CA GLU A 18 -49.19 29.54 17.54
C GLU A 18 -48.35 29.33 16.26
N LYS A 19 -48.74 29.97 15.16
CA LYS A 19 -48.03 29.89 13.88
C LYS A 19 -46.60 30.45 13.93
N VAL A 20 -46.36 31.49 14.74
CA VAL A 20 -45.00 32.04 14.92
C VAL A 20 -44.15 31.09 15.76
N THR A 21 -44.73 30.43 16.77
CA THR A 21 -44.03 29.46 17.64
C THR A 21 -43.79 28.09 16.99
N GLU A 22 -44.57 27.72 15.98
CA GLU A 22 -44.43 26.46 15.23
C GLU A 22 -43.03 26.31 14.63
N ARG A 23 -42.47 27.39 14.06
CA ARG A 23 -41.10 27.42 13.50
C ARG A 23 -40.01 27.02 14.49
N LEU A 24 -40.23 27.24 15.79
CA LEU A 24 -39.26 26.90 16.83
C LEU A 24 -39.25 25.39 17.14
N THR A 25 -40.38 24.71 16.88
CA THR A 25 -40.55 23.28 17.13
C THR A 25 -40.11 22.46 15.91
N ASP A 26 -40.15 23.07 14.72
CA ASP A 26 -39.73 22.48 13.44
C ASP A 26 -38.21 22.47 13.20
N ILE A 27 -37.40 22.85 14.20
CA ILE A 27 -35.94 22.76 14.08
C ILE A 27 -35.56 21.28 13.95
N PRO A 28 -34.92 20.85 12.84
CA PRO A 28 -34.58 19.45 12.66
C PRO A 28 -33.52 19.01 13.68
N VAL A 29 -33.92 18.16 14.62
CA VAL A 29 -33.02 17.60 15.64
C VAL A 29 -32.51 16.23 15.19
N ASP A 30 -31.44 16.24 14.40
CA ASP A 30 -30.85 15.03 13.81
C ASP A 30 -29.74 14.38 14.66
N LEU A 31 -29.85 14.45 15.99
CA LEU A 31 -28.80 13.95 16.90
C LEU A 31 -28.50 12.46 16.75
N ARG A 32 -29.48 11.65 16.34
CA ARG A 32 -29.28 10.21 16.08
C ARG A 32 -28.34 9.96 14.91
N LYS A 33 -28.35 10.82 13.89
CA LYS A 33 -27.47 10.68 12.72
C LYS A 33 -26.01 10.86 13.11
N LEU A 34 -25.72 11.66 14.14
CA LEU A 34 -24.35 11.92 14.60
C LEU A 34 -23.65 10.67 15.17
N TRP A 35 -24.42 9.72 15.73
CA TRP A 35 -23.89 8.46 16.25
C TRP A 35 -23.92 7.31 15.23
N ASN A 36 -24.44 7.56 14.02
CA ASN A 36 -24.47 6.57 12.95
C ASN A 36 -23.32 6.82 11.96
N PRO A 37 -22.32 5.93 11.85
CA PRO A 37 -21.21 6.10 10.91
C PRO A 37 -21.62 6.18 9.45
N ASP A 38 -22.85 5.80 9.04
CA ASP A 38 -23.34 5.92 7.67
C ASP A 38 -24.07 7.23 7.40
N GLU A 39 -24.76 7.78 8.40
CA GLU A 39 -25.62 8.97 8.24
C GLU A 39 -24.99 10.25 8.80
N CYS A 40 -23.92 10.12 9.59
CA CYS A 40 -23.21 11.26 10.17
C CYS A 40 -22.61 12.14 9.06
N PRO A 41 -22.77 13.48 9.12
CA PRO A 41 -22.12 14.39 8.16
C PRO A 41 -20.60 14.19 8.12
N ALA A 42 -20.01 14.25 6.92
CA ALA A 42 -18.59 13.95 6.71
C ALA A 42 -17.65 14.81 7.57
N ASP A 43 -18.00 16.08 7.77
CA ASP A 43 -17.24 17.05 8.57
C ASP A 43 -17.19 16.68 10.07
N LEU A 44 -18.17 15.90 10.54
CA LEU A 44 -18.28 15.49 11.94
C LEU A 44 -17.70 14.11 12.22
N LEU A 45 -17.33 13.35 11.18
CA LEU A 45 -16.70 12.04 11.31
C LEU A 45 -15.45 12.03 12.20
N PRO A 46 -14.55 13.04 12.21
CA PRO A 46 -13.39 13.04 13.11
C PRO A 46 -13.79 13.02 14.59
N TYR A 47 -14.88 13.68 14.96
CA TYR A 47 -15.36 13.70 16.34
C TYR A 47 -16.01 12.36 16.72
N LEU A 48 -16.73 11.75 15.78
CA LEU A 48 -17.28 10.40 15.97
C LEU A 48 -16.17 9.35 16.10
N ALA A 49 -15.10 9.47 15.30
CA ALA A 49 -13.92 8.62 15.37
C ALA A 49 -13.21 8.76 16.73
N TRP A 50 -13.04 10.00 17.20
CA TRP A 50 -12.49 10.26 18.53
C TRP A 50 -13.35 9.65 19.65
N ALA A 51 -14.68 9.84 19.59
CA ALA A 51 -15.61 9.26 20.55
C ALA A 51 -15.61 7.72 20.53
N SER A 52 -15.30 7.12 19.37
CA SER A 52 -15.16 5.68 19.18
C SER A 52 -13.74 5.17 19.42
N SER A 53 -12.85 6.02 19.95
CA SER A 53 -11.44 5.76 20.27
C SER A 53 -10.63 5.16 19.10
N VAL A 54 -10.88 5.63 17.87
CA VAL A 54 -10.12 5.18 16.70
C VAL A 54 -8.63 5.54 16.83
N ASP A 55 -7.75 4.54 16.76
CA ASP A 55 -6.32 4.69 17.05
C ASP A 55 -5.53 5.48 15.98
N ARG A 56 -5.90 5.35 14.71
CA ARG A 56 -5.31 6.09 13.57
C ARG A 56 -6.38 6.79 12.76
N TRP A 57 -6.16 8.07 12.48
CA TRP A 57 -7.04 8.88 11.66
C TRP A 57 -6.26 9.73 10.66
N ASP A 58 -6.57 9.59 9.38
CA ASP A 58 -6.02 10.44 8.33
C ASP A 58 -7.12 11.32 7.72
N LYS A 59 -6.83 12.61 7.60
CA LYS A 59 -7.72 13.60 6.99
C LYS A 59 -7.85 13.41 5.49
N ASN A 60 -6.84 12.84 4.84
CA ASN A 60 -6.79 12.64 3.40
C ASN A 60 -7.51 11.36 2.95
N TRP A 61 -7.91 10.50 3.88
CA TRP A 61 -8.70 9.31 3.54
C TRP A 61 -10.02 9.65 2.87
N SER A 62 -10.43 8.77 1.95
CA SER A 62 -11.77 8.78 1.37
C SER A 62 -12.82 8.72 2.48
N GLU A 63 -13.99 9.32 2.23
CA GLU A 63 -15.09 9.28 3.20
C GLU A 63 -15.50 7.84 3.53
N GLN A 64 -15.50 6.95 2.53
CA GLN A 64 -15.80 5.54 2.72
C GLN A 64 -14.82 4.87 3.69
N THR A 65 -13.51 5.10 3.52
CA THR A 65 -12.48 4.57 4.42
C THR A 65 -12.67 5.09 5.84
N LYS A 66 -12.91 6.40 6.01
CA LYS A 66 -13.18 7.03 7.31
C LYS A 66 -14.35 6.35 8.02
N ARG A 67 -15.48 6.14 7.33
CA ARG A 67 -16.66 5.47 7.88
C ARG A 67 -16.38 4.01 8.22
N GLN A 68 -15.64 3.30 7.37
CA GLN A 68 -15.29 1.90 7.59
C GLN A 68 -14.41 1.71 8.83
N VAL A 69 -13.41 2.57 9.03
CA VAL A 69 -12.53 2.52 10.22
C VAL A 69 -13.33 2.75 11.50
N ILE A 70 -14.27 3.70 11.51
CA ILE A 70 -15.16 3.95 12.67
C ILE A 70 -16.01 2.71 12.97
N LYS A 71 -16.61 2.08 11.94
CA LYS A 71 -17.40 0.86 12.13
C LYS A 71 -16.58 -0.31 12.66
N ALA A 72 -15.34 -0.43 12.18
CA ALA A 72 -14.44 -1.51 12.57
C ALA A 72 -13.89 -1.33 14.00
N SER A 73 -13.83 -0.10 14.53
CA SER A 73 -13.15 0.21 15.80
C SER A 73 -13.67 -0.63 16.96
N TRP A 74 -14.99 -0.85 17.06
CA TRP A 74 -15.57 -1.67 18.12
C TRP A 74 -15.07 -3.11 18.08
N LEU A 75 -14.98 -3.71 16.88
CA LEU A 75 -14.52 -5.09 16.73
C LEU A 75 -13.04 -5.21 17.06
N VAL A 76 -12.23 -4.25 16.60
CA VAL A 76 -10.80 -4.17 16.91
C VAL A 76 -10.59 -4.06 18.41
N HIS A 77 -11.30 -3.16 19.08
CA HIS A 77 -11.18 -2.96 20.53
C HIS A 77 -11.59 -4.20 21.32
N ARG A 78 -12.68 -4.86 20.90
CA ARG A 78 -13.16 -6.09 21.53
C ARG A 78 -12.18 -7.26 21.38
N GLN A 79 -11.40 -7.26 20.31
CA GLN A 79 -10.50 -8.37 19.96
C GLN A 79 -9.02 -8.01 20.06
N LYS A 80 -8.65 -6.91 20.75
CA LYS A 80 -7.25 -6.53 20.95
C LYS A 80 -6.46 -7.71 21.54
N GLY A 81 -5.24 -7.87 21.05
CA GLY A 81 -4.36 -8.99 21.36
C GLY A 81 -4.58 -10.24 20.48
N THR A 82 -5.59 -10.28 19.63
CA THR A 82 -5.75 -11.39 18.68
C THR A 82 -5.05 -11.11 17.36
N ILE A 83 -4.75 -12.18 16.62
CA ILE A 83 -4.29 -12.08 15.22
C ILE A 83 -5.31 -11.31 14.36
N SER A 84 -6.61 -11.41 14.67
CA SER A 84 -7.67 -10.67 13.97
C SER A 84 -7.51 -9.17 14.14
N ALA A 85 -7.24 -8.70 15.37
CA ALA A 85 -6.99 -7.28 15.62
C ALA A 85 -5.74 -6.79 14.87
N LEU A 86 -4.64 -7.57 14.88
CA LEU A 86 -3.44 -7.24 14.11
C LEU A 86 -3.74 -7.12 12.61
N LYS A 87 -4.53 -8.05 12.04
CA LYS A 87 -4.96 -7.98 10.64
C LYS A 87 -5.79 -6.73 10.36
N CYS A 88 -6.81 -6.46 11.17
CA CYS A 88 -7.70 -5.29 10.96
C CYS A 88 -6.97 -3.94 11.04
N VAL A 89 -5.87 -3.87 11.80
CA VAL A 89 -5.07 -2.63 11.93
C VAL A 89 -4.14 -2.41 10.74
N VAL A 90 -3.67 -3.50 10.11
CA VAL A 90 -2.75 -3.47 8.97
C VAL A 90 -3.48 -3.43 7.62
N GLU A 91 -4.67 -4.02 7.53
CA GLU A 91 -5.50 -4.10 6.32
C GLU A 91 -5.82 -2.73 5.66
N PRO A 92 -6.08 -1.63 6.39
CA PRO A 92 -6.33 -0.31 5.79
C PRO A 92 -5.16 0.24 4.97
N PHE A 93 -3.94 -0.27 5.17
CA PHE A 93 -2.78 0.09 4.36
C PHE A 93 -2.69 -0.72 3.06
N GLY A 94 -3.61 -1.68 2.82
CA GLY A 94 -3.56 -2.59 1.68
C GLY A 94 -2.50 -3.69 1.84
N PHE A 95 -2.03 -3.93 3.06
CA PHE A 95 -0.97 -4.90 3.31
C PHE A 95 -1.53 -6.26 3.73
N LEU A 96 -0.84 -7.32 3.32
CA LEU A 96 -1.14 -8.70 3.74
C LEU A 96 -0.28 -9.06 4.95
N LEU A 97 -0.94 -9.33 6.08
CA LEU A 97 -0.26 -9.74 7.31
C LEU A 97 -0.19 -11.26 7.44
N ARG A 98 1.02 -11.78 7.64
CA ARG A 98 1.28 -13.15 8.08
C ARG A 98 1.99 -13.13 9.43
N VAL A 99 1.43 -13.87 10.38
CA VAL A 99 1.98 -14.01 11.73
C VAL A 99 2.71 -15.36 11.81
N ILE A 100 3.96 -15.33 12.27
CA ILE A 100 4.76 -16.52 12.55
C ILE A 100 4.99 -16.56 14.06
N GLU A 101 4.41 -17.55 14.72
CA GLU A 101 4.56 -17.70 16.17
C GLU A 101 5.81 -18.51 16.52
N TRP A 102 6.35 -18.32 17.73
CA TRP A 102 7.61 -18.94 18.18
C TRP A 102 7.72 -20.45 17.96
N TRP A 103 6.61 -21.20 18.09
CA TRP A 103 6.61 -22.67 17.88
C TRP A 103 6.73 -23.08 16.40
N GLN A 104 6.59 -22.14 15.46
CA GLN A 104 6.80 -22.37 14.03
C GLN A 104 8.23 -22.07 13.60
N SER A 105 8.93 -21.22 14.36
CA SER A 105 10.29 -20.75 14.05
C SER A 105 11.35 -21.19 15.07
N ASP A 106 10.98 -22.04 16.03
CA ASP A 106 11.84 -22.54 17.12
C ASP A 106 12.50 -21.42 17.94
N GLU A 107 11.74 -20.35 18.23
CA GLU A 107 12.20 -19.18 19.01
C GLU A 107 11.75 -19.23 20.47
N GLU A 108 12.17 -18.24 21.27
CA GLU A 108 11.79 -18.12 22.67
C GLU A 108 10.26 -18.12 22.86
N PRO A 109 9.72 -18.93 23.80
CA PRO A 109 8.30 -18.98 24.06
C PRO A 109 7.69 -17.62 24.40
N GLY A 110 6.55 -17.31 23.76
CA GLY A 110 5.86 -16.03 23.95
C GLY A 110 6.29 -14.94 22.97
N THR A 111 7.11 -15.28 21.98
CA THR A 111 7.51 -14.35 20.91
C THR A 111 6.80 -14.65 19.59
N PHE A 112 6.79 -13.66 18.70
CA PHE A 112 6.28 -13.82 17.33
C PHE A 112 6.98 -12.87 16.36
N LYS A 113 6.93 -13.22 15.08
CA LYS A 113 7.36 -12.39 13.96
C LYS A 113 6.19 -12.03 13.06
N LEU A 114 6.28 -10.86 12.45
CA LEU A 114 5.31 -10.41 11.46
C LEU A 114 5.97 -10.28 10.09
N GLU A 115 5.35 -10.90 9.10
CA GLU A 115 5.64 -10.69 7.68
C GLU A 115 4.51 -9.86 7.09
N ILE A 116 4.86 -8.71 6.51
CA ILE A 116 3.90 -7.77 5.92
C ILE A 116 4.22 -7.63 4.44
N GLY A 117 3.31 -8.13 3.61
CA GLY A 117 3.36 -8.01 2.17
C GLY A 117 2.77 -6.69 1.72
N ILE A 118 3.53 -5.92 0.94
CA ILE A 118 3.17 -4.61 0.42
C ILE A 118 3.02 -4.71 -1.10
N GLN A 119 1.93 -4.15 -1.63
CA GLN A 119 1.68 -4.12 -3.06
C GLN A 119 1.95 -2.73 -3.62
N GLU A 120 2.80 -2.66 -4.65
CA GLU A 120 3.07 -1.50 -5.53
C GLU A 120 3.74 -0.26 -4.88
N GLN A 121 3.30 0.18 -3.71
CA GLN A 121 3.83 1.37 -3.04
C GLN A 121 4.87 0.99 -1.99
N GLY A 122 6.08 1.53 -2.12
CA GLY A 122 7.08 1.42 -1.05
C GLY A 122 6.59 2.05 0.26
N ILE A 123 7.19 1.65 1.38
CA ILE A 123 6.91 2.24 2.70
C ILE A 123 7.88 3.39 2.95
N THR A 124 7.33 4.54 3.34
CA THR A 124 8.11 5.66 3.90
C THR A 124 8.44 5.41 5.37
N GLU A 125 9.50 6.03 5.89
CA GLU A 125 9.87 5.90 7.30
C GLU A 125 8.73 6.31 8.25
N GLU A 126 7.99 7.37 7.91
CA GLU A 126 6.82 7.81 8.69
C GLU A 126 5.74 6.73 8.75
N THR A 127 5.43 6.09 7.62
CA THR A 127 4.46 4.99 7.58
C THR A 127 4.93 3.74 8.31
N TYR A 128 6.25 3.47 8.30
CA TYR A 128 6.84 2.37 9.07
C TYR A 128 6.64 2.58 10.58
N LEU A 129 6.98 3.77 11.09
CA LEU A 129 6.83 4.11 12.50
C LEU A 129 5.37 4.06 12.96
N GLU A 130 4.44 4.55 12.13
CA GLU A 130 3.01 4.49 12.47
C GLU A 130 2.50 3.04 12.48
N LEU A 131 2.99 2.19 11.57
CA LEU A 131 2.65 0.77 11.56
C LEU A 131 3.20 0.05 12.80
N GLU A 132 4.42 0.36 13.23
CA GLU A 132 5.00 -0.17 14.47
C GLU A 132 4.17 0.26 15.70
N ARG A 133 3.81 1.56 15.78
CA ARG A 133 2.95 2.10 16.86
C ARG A 133 1.60 1.37 16.94
N LEU A 134 0.98 1.17 15.78
CA LEU A 134 -0.30 0.49 15.64
C LEU A 134 -0.24 -1.00 16.03
N ILE A 135 0.84 -1.68 15.67
CA ILE A 135 1.07 -3.07 16.07
C ILE A 135 1.31 -3.17 17.58
N ASP A 136 2.07 -2.26 18.19
CA ASP A 136 2.30 -2.28 19.64
C ASP A 136 1.02 -2.10 20.46
N ASP A 137 0.09 -1.29 19.95
CA ASP A 137 -1.22 -1.08 20.60
C ASP A 137 -2.18 -2.27 20.41
N ALA A 138 -2.11 -2.95 19.27
CA ALA A 138 -2.97 -4.09 18.96
C ALA A 138 -2.48 -5.43 19.54
N LYS A 139 -1.17 -5.61 19.73
CA LYS A 139 -0.60 -6.89 20.21
C LYS A 139 -0.87 -7.14 21.71
N PRO A 140 -0.90 -8.40 22.16
CA PRO A 140 -0.91 -8.68 23.59
C PRO A 140 0.35 -8.17 24.28
N ARG A 141 0.22 -7.53 25.44
CA ARG A 141 1.37 -7.13 26.25
C ARG A 141 2.24 -8.32 26.72
N SER A 142 1.65 -9.50 26.83
CA SER A 142 2.37 -10.73 27.19
C SER A 142 3.15 -11.37 26.05
N ARG A 143 3.01 -10.88 24.81
CA ARG A 143 3.71 -11.40 23.63
C ARG A 143 4.63 -10.34 23.03
N HIS A 144 5.85 -10.75 22.70
CA HIS A 144 6.87 -9.84 22.21
C HIS A 144 7.14 -10.04 20.72
N LEU A 145 7.20 -8.92 19.98
CA LEU A 145 7.54 -8.92 18.57
C LEU A 145 9.07 -8.98 18.44
N THR A 146 9.60 -10.09 17.91
CA THR A 146 11.06 -10.25 17.73
C THR A 146 11.56 -9.62 16.44
N GLY A 147 10.70 -9.53 15.42
CA GLY A 147 11.07 -8.99 14.13
C GLY A 147 9.89 -8.73 13.21
N LEU A 148 10.07 -7.73 12.35
CA LEU A 148 9.11 -7.31 11.34
C LEU A 148 9.80 -7.38 9.97
N SER A 149 9.29 -8.22 9.08
CA SER A 149 9.80 -8.42 7.72
C SER A 149 8.82 -7.81 6.73
N LEU A 150 9.31 -6.88 5.90
CA LEU A 150 8.53 -6.25 4.84
C LEU A 150 8.89 -6.86 3.50
N SER A 151 7.90 -7.38 2.77
CA SER A 151 8.07 -7.89 1.41
C SER A 151 7.30 -7.01 0.42
N LEU A 152 8.02 -6.27 -0.42
CA LEU A 152 7.41 -5.51 -1.51
C LEU A 152 7.34 -6.40 -2.75
N GLN A 153 6.15 -6.57 -3.30
CA GLN A 153 5.96 -7.16 -4.62
C GLN A 153 5.58 -6.06 -5.61
N SER A 154 6.41 -5.87 -6.64
CA SER A 154 6.15 -4.97 -7.75
C SER A 154 6.10 -5.78 -9.05
N GLN A 155 5.11 -5.50 -9.89
CA GLN A 155 5.03 -6.05 -11.23
C GLN A 155 5.55 -5.01 -12.22
N GLY A 156 6.45 -5.42 -13.11
CA GLY A 156 7.01 -4.57 -14.15
C GLY A 156 7.40 -5.41 -15.37
N TYR A 157 7.44 -4.76 -16.53
CA TYR A 157 7.95 -5.38 -17.74
C TYR A 157 9.47 -5.23 -17.79
N ILE A 158 10.17 -6.35 -17.98
CA ILE A 158 11.61 -6.34 -18.28
C ILE A 158 11.73 -6.59 -19.78
N GLU A 159 12.07 -5.55 -20.54
CA GLU A 159 12.36 -5.67 -21.97
C GLU A 159 13.80 -6.14 -22.15
N ALA A 160 13.99 -7.28 -22.84
CA ALA A 160 15.31 -7.82 -23.16
C ALA A 160 15.50 -7.84 -24.68
N GLY A 161 16.50 -7.12 -25.16
CA GLY A 161 16.93 -7.12 -26.56
C GLY A 161 18.11 -8.06 -26.79
N VAL A 162 18.12 -8.77 -27.92
CA VAL A 162 19.25 -9.60 -28.35
C VAL A 162 19.74 -9.10 -29.71
N GLY A 163 21.04 -8.80 -29.80
CA GLY A 163 21.73 -8.49 -31.05
C GLY A 163 22.64 -9.64 -31.46
N CYS A 164 22.64 -10.00 -32.74
CA CYS A 164 23.59 -10.95 -33.32
C CYS A 164 24.44 -10.19 -34.35
N TYR A 165 25.75 -10.23 -34.20
CA TYR A 165 26.68 -9.73 -35.20
C TYR A 165 27.33 -10.92 -35.91
N ILE A 166 27.07 -11.06 -37.20
CA ILE A 166 27.72 -12.04 -38.07
C ILE A 166 28.75 -11.28 -38.90
N GLY A 167 30.02 -11.62 -38.69
CA GLY A 167 31.11 -11.24 -39.57
C GLY A 167 31.58 -12.46 -40.35
N ASP A 168 31.82 -12.30 -41.64
CA ASP A 168 32.44 -13.32 -42.49
C ASP A 168 33.80 -12.82 -42.97
N THR A 169 34.82 -13.68 -42.92
CA THR A 169 36.19 -13.36 -43.36
C THR A 169 36.50 -14.18 -44.60
N LEU A 170 36.33 -13.56 -45.76
CA LEU A 170 36.62 -14.19 -47.06
C LEU A 170 38.08 -13.90 -47.47
N THR A 171 38.92 -14.93 -47.40
CA THR A 171 40.28 -14.86 -47.98
C THR A 171 40.23 -15.28 -49.45
N VAL A 172 40.38 -14.33 -50.38
CA VAL A 172 40.46 -14.60 -51.83
C VAL A 172 41.91 -14.85 -52.21
N TYR A 173 42.22 -16.09 -52.59
CA TYR A 173 43.53 -16.42 -53.15
C TYR A 173 43.57 -16.11 -54.65
N PRO A 174 44.68 -15.53 -55.16
CA PRO A 174 44.86 -15.37 -56.59
C PRO A 174 44.94 -16.73 -57.30
N TYR A 175 44.34 -16.82 -58.48
CA TYR A 175 44.35 -18.02 -59.33
C TYR A 175 45.77 -18.29 -59.85
N PHE A 176 46.36 -19.43 -59.47
CA PHE A 176 47.62 -19.92 -60.04
C PHE A 176 47.34 -20.96 -61.14
N PRO A 177 47.68 -20.69 -62.41
CA PRO A 177 47.68 -21.71 -63.46
C PRO A 177 48.85 -22.71 -63.28
N GLU A 178 48.69 -23.92 -63.81
CA GLU A 178 49.62 -25.04 -63.62
C GLU A 178 51.06 -24.79 -64.11
N THR A 179 51.97 -25.02 -63.15
CA THR A 179 53.35 -25.54 -63.17
C THR A 179 54.33 -25.16 -64.29
N ILE A 180 55.36 -24.40 -63.91
CA ILE A 180 56.73 -24.55 -64.44
C ILE A 180 57.68 -24.69 -63.24
N SER A 181 58.38 -25.82 -63.13
CA SER A 181 59.34 -26.10 -62.06
C SER A 181 60.67 -25.37 -62.29
N VAL A 182 61.09 -24.55 -61.34
CA VAL A 182 62.46 -24.01 -61.26
C VAL A 182 62.92 -24.08 -59.80
N GLY A 183 64.03 -24.76 -59.56
CA GLY A 183 64.65 -24.88 -58.24
C GLY A 183 65.55 -23.68 -57.92
N GLY A 184 65.47 -23.21 -56.67
CA GLY A 184 66.32 -22.19 -56.08
C GLY A 184 66.21 -22.27 -54.55
N SER A 185 67.27 -21.91 -53.84
CA SER A 185 67.35 -21.99 -52.37
C SER A 185 66.34 -21.08 -51.68
N ASP A 186 65.54 -21.67 -50.78
CA ASP A 186 64.53 -20.98 -49.97
C ASP A 186 65.16 -20.03 -48.95
N TYR A 187 64.63 -18.80 -48.88
CA TYR A 187 64.75 -17.92 -47.72
C TYR A 187 63.36 -17.69 -47.15
N THR A 188 63.08 -18.35 -46.02
CA THR A 188 61.80 -18.20 -45.30
C THR A 188 61.88 -17.02 -44.35
N GLY A 189 61.08 -15.99 -44.60
CA GLY A 189 60.83 -14.90 -43.65
C GLY A 189 59.45 -15.07 -43.03
N ALA A 190 59.38 -15.08 -41.69
CA ALA A 190 58.13 -14.99 -40.95
C ALA A 190 57.95 -13.57 -40.42
N ALA A 191 56.80 -12.95 -40.69
CA ALA A 191 56.42 -11.68 -40.08
C ALA A 191 55.18 -11.93 -39.21
N VAL A 192 55.31 -11.69 -37.91
CA VAL A 192 54.19 -11.77 -36.97
C VAL A 192 53.56 -10.39 -36.89
N HIS A 193 52.31 -10.27 -37.30
CA HIS A 193 51.54 -9.04 -37.22
C HIS A 193 50.53 -9.17 -36.08
N LEU A 194 50.76 -8.43 -34.99
CA LEU A 194 49.87 -8.38 -33.83
C LEU A 194 49.00 -7.12 -33.93
N PHE A 195 47.69 -7.32 -33.94
CA PHE A 195 46.71 -6.25 -33.79
C PHE A 195 46.07 -6.36 -32.42
N ASP A 196 46.03 -5.24 -31.71
CA ASP A 196 45.34 -5.11 -30.43
C ASP A 196 44.21 -4.11 -30.62
N THR A 197 42.98 -4.50 -30.30
CA THR A 197 41.80 -3.65 -30.44
C THR A 197 41.22 -3.40 -29.06
N VAL A 198 41.33 -2.16 -28.61
CA VAL A 198 40.77 -1.70 -27.33
C VAL A 198 39.47 -0.97 -27.60
N GLU A 199 38.40 -1.46 -27.00
CA GLU A 199 37.08 -0.83 -27.06
C GLU A 199 36.75 -0.19 -25.70
N ILE A 200 36.40 1.09 -25.71
CA ILE A 200 35.99 1.85 -24.52
C ILE A 200 34.50 2.13 -24.68
N ALA A 201 33.68 1.52 -23.84
CA ALA A 201 32.26 1.83 -23.73
C ALA A 201 32.04 2.90 -22.65
N SER A 202 31.38 4.00 -23.01
CA SER A 202 30.78 4.92 -22.02
C SER A 202 29.45 4.33 -21.57
N GLY A 203 29.34 4.03 -20.28
CA GLY A 203 28.04 3.72 -19.68
C GLY A 203 27.22 4.99 -19.53
N ASP A 204 25.99 4.95 -20.01
CA ASP A 204 24.90 5.81 -19.56
C ASP A 204 24.17 5.13 -18.39
#